data_AF-A0A4Q6BHZ9-F1
#
_entry.id   AF-A0A4Q6BHZ9-F1
#
_cell.length_a   1.000
_cell.length_b   1.000
_cell.length_c   1.000
_cell.angle_alpha   90.00
_cell.angle_beta   90.00
_cell.angle_gamma   90.00
#
_symmetry.space_group_name_H-M   'P 1'
#
loop_
_entity.id
_entity.type
_entity.pdbx_description
1 polymer ?
#
loop_
_entity_poly.entity_id
_entity_poly.type
_entity_poly.pdbx_seq_one_letter_code
_entity_poly.pdbx_strand_id
1 'polypeptide(L)'
;MLRDLLKAEQPVILARFQKRAYEWSAPDAVQAELTAQVSLFVQQLERLATSEKSPSDNERHCAAISSGAAKHAQALLQYGFPLAQAVNDYGDVCRVISEVARERGAPLSDAEVEILSLGSVSAILAAAEEYGPRAVSPYS
;
A
#
# COMPACT_ATOMS: atom_id res chain seq x y z
N MET A 1 12.92 7.50 -11.64
CA MET A 1 13.72 6.37 -11.11
C MET A 1 12.85 5.42 -10.31
N LEU A 2 11.92 5.94 -9.50
CA LEU A 2 11.01 5.19 -8.62
C LEU A 2 10.33 4.02 -9.34
N ARG A 3 9.76 4.23 -10.53
CA ARG A 3 9.18 3.15 -11.33
C ARG A 3 10.13 1.97 -11.53
N ASP A 4 11.34 2.26 -12.00
CA ASP A 4 12.31 1.21 -12.35
C ASP A 4 12.80 0.49 -11.08
N LEU A 5 12.92 1.21 -9.97
CA LEU A 5 13.19 0.63 -8.65
C LEU A 5 12.04 -0.30 -8.20
N LEU A 6 10.79 0.18 -8.22
CA LEU A 6 9.63 -0.61 -7.80
C LEU A 6 9.49 -1.89 -8.64
N LYS A 7 9.78 -1.81 -9.94
CA LYS A 7 9.76 -2.95 -10.85
C LYS A 7 10.89 -3.94 -10.60
N ALA A 8 12.12 -3.45 -10.42
CA ALA A 8 13.30 -4.31 -10.27
C ALA A 8 13.42 -4.93 -8.87
N GLU A 9 13.06 -4.18 -7.83
CA GLU A 9 13.26 -4.55 -6.43
C GLU A 9 11.99 -5.02 -5.74
N GLN A 10 10.88 -5.24 -6.48
CA GLN A 10 9.63 -5.74 -5.90
C GLN A 10 9.83 -6.97 -4.99
N PRO A 11 10.58 -8.01 -5.38
CA PRO A 11 10.78 -9.17 -4.51
C PRO A 11 11.53 -8.82 -3.21
N VAL A 12 12.48 -7.88 -3.28
CA VAL A 12 13.26 -7.43 -2.11
C VAL A 12 12.39 -6.59 -1.18
N ILE A 13 11.57 -5.69 -1.75
CA ILE A 13 10.62 -4.87 -1.00
C ILE A 13 9.63 -5.76 -0.26
N LEU A 14 9.04 -6.74 -0.94
CA LEU A 14 8.08 -7.66 -0.33
C LEU A 14 8.74 -8.51 0.75
N ALA A 15 9.89 -9.13 0.49
CA ALA A 15 10.59 -9.95 1.48
C ALA A 15 10.94 -9.15 2.76
N ARG A 16 11.29 -7.87 2.63
CA ARG A 16 11.56 -6.99 3.77
C ARG A 16 10.29 -6.56 4.50
N PHE A 17 9.23 -6.24 3.76
CA PHE A 17 7.93 -5.96 4.33
C PHE A 17 7.42 -7.14 5.15
N GLN A 18 7.45 -8.36 4.60
CA GLN A 18 7.04 -9.58 5.29
C GLN A 18 7.82 -9.78 6.60
N LYS A 19 9.14 -9.54 6.60
CA LYS A 19 9.94 -9.63 7.83
C LYS A 19 9.55 -8.61 8.92
N ARG A 20 8.95 -7.48 8.56
CA ARG A 20 8.52 -6.42 9.49
C ARG A 20 7.08 -6.60 9.93
N ALA A 21 6.20 -6.94 8.98
CA ALA A 21 4.78 -7.15 9.22
C ALA A 21 4.51 -8.45 10.00
N TYR A 22 5.39 -9.46 9.86
CA TYR A 22 5.19 -10.80 10.43
C TYR A 22 6.08 -11.12 11.62
N GLU A 23 6.27 -10.17 12.55
CA GLU A 23 6.57 -10.53 13.94
C GLU A 23 5.38 -11.28 14.63
N TRP A 24 4.34 -11.66 13.87
CA TRP A 24 3.04 -12.13 14.33
C TRP A 24 2.76 -13.62 14.04
N SER A 25 2.17 -14.33 15.01
CA SER A 25 1.66 -15.71 14.95
C SER A 25 0.40 -15.94 14.07
N ALA A 26 0.14 -15.13 13.04
CA ALA A 26 -0.99 -15.36 12.13
C ALA A 26 -0.74 -16.62 11.25
N PRO A 27 -1.78 -17.38 10.85
CA PRO A 27 -1.61 -18.52 9.95
C PRO A 27 -0.99 -18.13 8.59
N ASP A 28 -0.17 -19.01 8.01
CA ASP A 28 0.53 -18.76 6.73
C ASP A 28 -0.40 -18.30 5.60
N ALA A 29 -1.62 -18.84 5.54
CA ALA A 29 -2.61 -18.45 4.53
C ALA A 29 -3.03 -16.98 4.64
N VAL A 30 -3.18 -16.48 5.87
CA VAL A 30 -3.50 -15.06 6.15
C VAL A 30 -2.33 -14.18 5.76
N GLN A 31 -1.10 -14.59 6.11
CA GLN A 31 0.10 -13.86 5.72
C GLN A 31 0.25 -13.79 4.20
N ALA A 32 -0.01 -14.89 3.49
CA ALA A 32 0.05 -14.92 2.03
C ALA A 32 -0.98 -13.96 1.38
N GLU A 33 -2.21 -13.91 1.90
CA GLU A 33 -3.26 -13.00 1.43
C GLU A 33 -2.87 -11.52 1.64
N LEU A 34 -2.45 -11.17 2.85
CA LEU A 34 -2.04 -9.79 3.18
C LEU A 34 -0.80 -9.36 2.37
N THR A 35 0.16 -10.27 2.17
CA THR A 35 1.32 -10.01 1.30
C THR A 35 0.86 -9.74 -0.13
N ALA A 36 -0.09 -10.51 -0.66
CA ALA A 36 -0.58 -10.35 -2.03
C ALA A 36 -1.23 -8.97 -2.23
N GLN A 37 -1.94 -8.47 -1.23
CA GLN A 37 -2.54 -7.13 -1.25
C GLN A 37 -1.48 -6.02 -1.20
N VAL A 38 -0.42 -6.19 -0.41
CA VAL A 38 0.73 -5.28 -0.42
C VAL A 38 1.51 -5.33 -1.75
N SER A 39 1.66 -6.51 -2.35
CA SER A 39 2.25 -6.65 -3.69
C SER A 39 1.46 -5.87 -4.74
N LEU A 40 0.13 -5.92 -4.67
CA LEU A 40 -0.73 -5.13 -5.53
C LEU A 40 -0.49 -3.62 -5.33
N PHE A 41 -0.38 -3.16 -4.08
CA PHE A 41 -0.09 -1.76 -3.78
C PHE A 41 1.24 -1.29 -4.40
N VAL A 42 2.30 -2.09 -4.30
CA VAL A 42 3.60 -1.78 -4.95
C VAL A 42 3.47 -1.65 -6.48
N GLN A 43 2.69 -2.54 -7.12
CA GLN A 43 2.42 -2.45 -8.57
C GLN A 43 1.58 -1.22 -8.93
N GLN A 44 0.69 -0.79 -8.05
CA GLN A 44 -0.12 0.41 -8.26
C GLN A 44 0.71 1.68 -8.09
N LEU A 45 1.66 1.71 -7.14
CA LEU A 45 2.65 2.79 -7.02
C LEU A 45 3.54 2.88 -8.27
N GLU A 46 3.94 1.74 -8.86
CA GLU A 46 4.68 1.73 -10.12
C GLU A 46 3.89 2.43 -11.24
N ARG A 47 2.59 2.12 -11.35
CA ARG A 47 1.70 2.74 -12.33
C ARG A 47 1.46 4.23 -12.06
N LEU A 48 1.27 4.61 -10.80
CA LEU A 48 1.17 6.02 -10.42
C LEU A 48 2.45 6.78 -10.78
N ALA A 49 3.63 6.17 -10.61
CA ALA A 49 4.91 6.74 -10.99
C ALA A 49 5.15 6.79 -12.52
N THR A 50 4.38 6.05 -13.33
CA THR A 50 4.40 6.15 -14.80
C THR A 50 3.48 7.21 -15.37
N SER A 51 2.54 7.72 -14.58
CA SER A 51 1.55 8.69 -15.01
C SER A 51 2.26 9.93 -15.59
N GLU A 52 2.01 10.23 -16.86
CA GLU A 52 2.24 11.59 -17.35
C GLU A 52 1.42 12.49 -16.42
N LYS A 53 1.96 13.62 -15.97
CA LYS A 53 1.41 14.44 -14.86
C LYS A 53 0.01 15.06 -15.13
N SER A 54 -0.82 14.44 -15.94
CA SER A 54 -2.23 14.71 -16.11
C SER A 54 -2.99 14.41 -14.80
N PRO A 55 -3.81 15.36 -14.32
CA PRO A 55 -4.69 15.14 -13.16
C PRO A 55 -5.60 13.91 -13.30
N SER A 56 -6.12 13.66 -14.51
CA SER A 56 -7.06 12.55 -14.76
C SER A 56 -6.43 11.17 -14.56
N ASP A 57 -5.16 11.02 -14.94
CA ASP A 57 -4.46 9.74 -14.80
C ASP A 57 -4.07 9.49 -13.35
N ASN A 58 -3.68 10.53 -12.61
CA ASN A 58 -3.43 10.43 -11.19
C ASN A 58 -4.70 10.03 -10.43
N GLU A 59 -5.85 10.65 -10.71
CA GLU A 59 -7.14 10.28 -10.12
C GLU A 59 -7.48 8.81 -10.36
N ARG A 60 -7.29 8.32 -11.58
CA ARG A 60 -7.53 6.91 -11.93
C ARG A 60 -6.62 5.96 -11.16
N HIS A 61 -5.34 6.28 -11.05
CA HIS A 61 -4.38 5.47 -10.31
C HIS A 61 -4.66 5.49 -8.80
N CYS A 62 -5.00 6.65 -8.24
CA CYS A 62 -5.40 6.78 -6.84
C CYS A 62 -6.68 6.00 -6.56
N ALA A 63 -7.68 6.03 -7.44
CA ALA A 63 -8.90 5.22 -7.29
C ALA A 63 -8.60 3.71 -7.31
N ALA A 64 -7.66 3.26 -8.15
CA ALA A 64 -7.22 1.87 -8.15
C ALA A 64 -6.53 1.49 -6.83
N ILE A 65 -5.67 2.37 -6.31
CA ILE A 65 -5.03 2.21 -5.00
C ILE A 65 -6.09 2.12 -3.89
N SER A 66 -7.05 3.05 -3.86
CA SER A 66 -8.14 3.06 -2.88
C SER A 66 -8.98 1.78 -2.94
N SER A 67 -9.30 1.28 -4.14
CA SER A 67 -10.04 0.01 -4.29
C SER A 67 -9.25 -1.20 -3.77
N GLY A 68 -7.95 -1.25 -4.05
CA GLY A 68 -7.07 -2.29 -3.49
C GLY A 68 -6.98 -2.20 -1.97
N ALA A 69 -6.88 -0.98 -1.45
CA ALA A 69 -6.75 -0.73 -0.03
C ALA A 69 -8.02 -1.01 0.77
N ALA A 70 -9.19 -0.77 0.20
CA ALA A 70 -10.47 -1.18 0.79
C ALA A 70 -10.56 -2.70 0.92
N LYS A 71 -10.09 -3.46 -0.09
CA LYS A 71 -10.02 -4.94 0.00
C LYS A 71 -9.02 -5.39 1.07
N HIS A 72 -7.87 -4.72 1.16
CA HIS A 72 -6.89 -4.98 2.22
C HIS A 72 -7.45 -4.73 3.60
N ALA A 73 -8.11 -3.60 3.78
CA ALA A 73 -8.81 -3.25 5.01
C ALA A 73 -9.90 -4.26 5.37
N GLN A 74 -10.69 -4.70 4.40
CA GLN A 74 -11.72 -5.73 4.58
C GLN A 74 -11.11 -7.06 5.03
N ALA A 75 -10.02 -7.52 4.40
CA ALA A 75 -9.34 -8.74 4.80
C ALA A 75 -8.77 -8.60 6.22
N LEU A 76 -8.11 -7.49 6.53
CA LEU A 76 -7.61 -7.21 7.87
C LEU A 76 -8.73 -7.25 8.93
N LEU A 77 -9.88 -6.63 8.64
CA LEU A 77 -11.08 -6.67 9.50
C LEU A 77 -11.59 -8.10 9.71
N GLN A 78 -11.65 -8.91 8.66
CA GLN A 78 -12.11 -10.31 8.75
C GLN A 78 -11.22 -11.15 9.68
N TYR A 79 -9.93 -10.85 9.74
CA TYR A 79 -8.97 -11.50 10.63
C TYR A 79 -8.85 -10.83 12.01
N GLY A 80 -9.66 -9.80 12.30
CA GLY A 80 -9.72 -9.13 13.60
C GLY A 80 -8.62 -8.10 13.83
N PHE A 81 -7.96 -7.62 12.78
CA PHE A 81 -6.92 -6.61 12.87
C PHE A 81 -7.50 -5.19 12.93
N PRO A 82 -6.84 -4.26 13.66
CA PRO A 82 -7.30 -2.87 13.74
C PRO A 82 -6.91 -2.06 12.50
N LEU A 83 -7.58 -0.93 12.28
CA LEU A 83 -7.22 0.04 11.22
C LEU A 83 -5.75 0.45 11.30
N ALA A 84 -5.20 0.55 12.52
CA ALA A 84 -3.79 0.85 12.75
C ALA A 84 -2.86 -0.12 12.02
N GLN A 85 -3.25 -1.39 11.83
CA GLN A 85 -2.48 -2.35 11.06
C GLN A 85 -2.40 -1.94 9.58
N ALA A 86 -3.52 -1.54 8.97
CA ALA A 86 -3.51 -1.06 7.58
C ALA A 86 -2.61 0.19 7.42
N VAL A 87 -2.70 1.13 8.36
CA VAL A 87 -1.85 2.34 8.37
C VAL A 87 -0.37 1.97 8.47
N ASN A 88 -0.03 1.05 9.38
CA ASN A 88 1.34 0.56 9.54
C ASN A 88 1.83 -0.14 8.28
N ASP A 89 1.00 -0.98 7.65
CA ASP A 89 1.39 -1.72 6.45
C ASP A 89 1.80 -0.77 5.31
N TYR A 90 1.00 0.25 5.01
CA TYR A 90 1.33 1.22 3.95
C TYR A 90 2.53 2.10 4.30
N GLY A 91 2.67 2.49 5.57
CA GLY A 91 3.83 3.23 6.05
C GLY A 91 5.12 2.41 5.95
N ASP A 92 5.09 1.15 6.36
CA ASP A 92 6.24 0.25 6.35
C ASP A 92 6.69 -0.07 4.92
N VAL A 93 5.76 -0.29 4.00
CA VAL A 93 6.10 -0.49 2.58
C VAL A 93 6.83 0.73 2.02
N CYS A 94 6.33 1.95 2.26
CA CYS A 94 6.98 3.17 1.77
C CYS A 94 8.35 3.40 2.41
N ARG A 95 8.50 3.05 3.69
CA ARG A 95 9.78 3.07 4.38
C ARG A 95 10.76 2.08 3.76
N VAL A 96 10.33 0.84 3.52
CA VAL A 96 11.16 -0.19 2.88
C VAL A 96 11.58 0.25 1.47
N ILE A 97 10.68 0.81 0.67
CA ILE A 97 11.00 1.36 -0.66
C ILE A 97 12.11 2.42 -0.54
N SER A 98 11.96 3.37 0.38
CA SER A 98 12.93 4.45 0.59
C SER A 98 14.30 3.93 1.05
N GLU A 99 14.32 2.93 1.92
CA GLU A 99 15.55 2.28 2.38
C GLU A 99 16.25 1.54 1.24
N VAL A 100 15.51 0.77 0.43
CA VAL A 100 16.04 0.07 -0.74
C VAL A 100 16.61 1.07 -1.75
N ALA A 101 15.91 2.18 -2.03
CA ALA A 101 16.40 3.24 -2.91
C ALA A 101 17.77 3.78 -2.46
N ARG A 102 17.89 4.09 -1.16
CA ARG A 102 19.13 4.57 -0.55
C ARG A 102 20.26 3.55 -0.64
N GLU A 103 19.96 2.27 -0.38
CA GLU A 103 20.96 1.18 -0.48
C GLU A 103 21.43 0.93 -1.91
N ARG A 104 20.61 1.22 -2.90
CA ARG A 104 20.99 1.19 -4.33
C ARG A 104 21.74 2.45 -4.77
N GLY A 105 22.05 3.36 -3.85
CA GLY A 105 22.77 4.61 -4.15
C GLY A 105 21.93 5.62 -4.92
N ALA A 106 20.61 5.44 -4.94
CA ALA A 106 19.68 6.28 -5.67
C ALA A 106 18.54 6.73 -4.73
N PRO A 107 18.81 7.65 -3.78
CA PRO A 107 17.76 8.17 -2.90
C PRO A 107 16.65 8.81 -3.72
N LEU A 108 15.41 8.68 -3.24
CA LEU A 108 14.24 9.25 -3.90
C LEU A 108 14.33 10.78 -3.95
N SER A 109 13.91 11.35 -5.08
CA SER A 109 13.69 12.79 -5.20
C SER A 109 12.41 13.22 -4.48
N ASP A 110 12.26 14.51 -4.19
CA ASP A 110 11.06 15.06 -3.54
C ASP A 110 9.77 14.70 -4.29
N ALA A 111 9.80 14.75 -5.63
CA ALA A 111 8.66 14.37 -6.47
C ALA A 111 8.31 12.87 -6.34
N GLU A 112 9.31 12.01 -6.14
CA GLU A 112 9.08 10.57 -5.92
C GLU A 112 8.57 10.29 -4.51
N VAL A 113 9.01 11.05 -3.50
CA VAL A 113 8.45 11.00 -2.14
C VAL A 113 6.99 11.48 -2.13
N GLU A 114 6.66 12.50 -2.91
CA GLU A 114 5.29 12.99 -3.08
C GLU A 114 4.38 11.92 -3.71
N ILE A 115 4.87 11.17 -4.71
CA ILE A 115 4.15 10.04 -5.30
C ILE A 115 3.85 8.95 -4.25
N LEU A 116 4.84 8.59 -3.42
CA LEU A 116 4.64 7.61 -2.34
C LEU A 116 3.62 8.10 -1.31
N SER A 117 3.69 9.38 -0.96
CA SER A 117 2.79 10.02 0.00
C SER A 117 1.35 10.05 -0.53
N LEU A 118 1.17 10.42 -1.80
CA LEU A 118 -0.14 10.42 -2.46
C LEU A 118 -0.76 9.03 -2.46
N GLY A 119 -0.03 8.01 -2.91
CA GLY A 119 -0.51 6.64 -2.91
C GLY A 119 -0.86 6.14 -1.50
N SER A 120 -0.02 6.44 -0.51
CA SER A 120 -0.26 6.05 0.89
C SER A 120 -1.50 6.70 1.47
N VAL A 121 -1.69 8.00 1.24
CA VAL A 121 -2.88 8.72 1.72
C VAL A 121 -4.14 8.18 1.06
N SER A 122 -4.13 7.94 -0.27
CA SER A 122 -5.26 7.33 -0.97
C SER A 122 -5.62 5.94 -0.42
N ALA A 123 -4.61 5.16 -0.04
CA ALA A 123 -4.80 3.85 0.56
C ALA A 123 -5.37 3.94 1.99
N ILE A 124 -4.79 4.81 2.83
CA ILE A 124 -5.20 4.99 4.23
C ILE A 124 -6.62 5.53 4.33
N LEU A 125 -6.99 6.50 3.50
CA LEU A 125 -8.36 7.04 3.48
C LEU A 125 -9.38 5.95 3.13
N ALA A 126 -9.12 5.17 2.08
CA ALA A 126 -10.00 4.07 1.67
C ALA A 126 -10.08 2.96 2.71
N ALA A 127 -8.96 2.66 3.39
CA ALA A 127 -8.98 1.75 4.52
C ALA A 127 -9.85 2.31 5.65
N ALA A 128 -9.66 3.57 6.04
CA ALA A 128 -10.45 4.19 7.11
C ALA A 128 -11.96 4.18 6.81
N GLU A 129 -12.37 4.39 5.55
CA GLU A 129 -13.76 4.28 5.13
C GLU A 129 -14.34 2.86 5.33
N GLU A 130 -13.56 1.82 5.02
CA GLU A 130 -13.99 0.42 5.22
C GLU A 130 -14.11 0.04 6.70
N TYR A 131 -13.28 0.63 7.57
CA TYR A 131 -13.33 0.46 9.04
C TYR A 131 -14.39 1.34 9.72
N GLY A 132 -14.89 2.36 9.03
CA GLY A 132 -15.93 3.23 9.53
C GLY A 132 -17.23 2.44 9.77
N PRO A 133 -18.18 2.99 10.56
CA PRO A 133 -19.51 2.41 10.64
C PRO A 133 -20.10 2.38 9.23
N ARG A 134 -20.17 1.18 8.61
CA ARG A 134 -21.00 0.95 7.42
C ARG A 134 -22.35 1.53 7.76
N ALA A 135 -22.78 2.57 7.04
CA ALA A 135 -24.05 3.23 7.29
C ALA A 135 -25.12 2.15 7.43
N VAL A 136 -25.56 1.92 8.67
CA VAL A 136 -26.68 1.03 8.94
C VAL A 136 -27.84 1.70 8.23
N SER A 137 -28.38 1.05 7.20
CA SER A 137 -29.59 1.53 6.54
C SER A 137 -30.63 1.81 7.64
N PRO A 138 -31.18 3.04 7.75
CA PRO A 138 -32.16 3.38 8.78
C PRO A 138 -33.53 2.72 8.56
N TYR A 139 -33.60 1.70 7.69
CA TYR A 139 -34.79 0.89 7.45
C TYR A 139 -34.41 -0.59 7.54
N SER A 140 -34.54 -1.15 8.74
CA SER A 140 -34.66 -2.59 9.03
C SER A 140 -35.57 -2.76 10.23
#